data_AF-A0A524Q3I3-F1
#
_entry.id   AF-A0A524Q3I3-F1
#
_cell.length_a   1.000
_cell.length_b   1.000
_cell.length_c   1.000
_cell.angle_alpha   90.00
_cell.angle_beta   90.00
_cell.angle_gamma   90.00
#
_symmetry.space_group_name_H-M   'P 1'
#
loop_
_entity.id
_entity.type
_entity.pdbx_description
1 polymer ?
#
loop_
_entity_poly.entity_id
_entity_poly.type
_entity_poly.pdbx_seq_one_letter_code
_entity_poly.pdbx_strand_id
1 'polypeptide(L)'
;MEALFSTTIGVLVACGVYLILRARTFPVVLGLTLISYGVNVFLFAAGGLVADSAPLALPEVTVHPDPLPQALVLTAIVIGFGMT
;
A
#
# COMPACT_ATOMS: atom_id res chain seq x y z
N MET A 1 -13.75 6.37 6.38
CA MET A 1 -12.62 6.23 5.43
C MET A 1 -12.14 4.78 5.37
N GLU A 2 -12.10 4.07 6.50
CA GLU A 2 -11.60 2.69 6.59
C GLU A 2 -12.29 1.69 5.66
N ALA A 3 -13.62 1.75 5.51
CA ALA A 3 -14.37 0.86 4.61
C ALA A 3 -13.97 0.99 3.14
N LEU A 4 -13.64 2.21 2.68
CA LEU A 4 -13.17 2.46 1.31
C LEU A 4 -11.79 1.85 1.09
N PHE A 5 -10.88 2.04 2.04
CA PHE A 5 -9.54 1.43 2.00
C PHE A 5 -9.62 -0.10 2.03
N SER A 6 -10.39 -0.67 2.96
CA SER A 6 -10.58 -2.13 3.07
C SER A 6 -11.12 -2.74 1.78
N THR A 7 -12.14 -2.12 1.17
CA THR A 7 -12.70 -2.58 -0.11
C THR A 7 -11.68 -2.48 -1.24
N THR A 8 -10.91 -1.39 -1.29
CA THR A 8 -9.88 -1.17 -2.32
C THR A 8 -8.77 -2.20 -2.23
N ILE A 9 -8.26 -2.47 -1.02
CA ILE A 9 -7.26 -3.51 -0.75
C ILE A 9 -7.79 -4.88 -1.17
N GLY A 10 -9.04 -5.21 -0.80
CA GLY A 10 -9.68 -6.45 -1.19
C GLY A 10 -9.76 -6.64 -2.71
N VAL A 11 -10.15 -5.60 -3.46
CA VAL A 11 -10.23 -5.64 -4.93
C VAL A 11 -8.84 -5.79 -5.57
N LEU A 12 -7.84 -5.06 -5.07
CA LEU A 12 -6.44 -5.16 -5.56
C LEU A 12 -5.89 -6.57 -5.39
N VAL A 13 -6.05 -7.15 -4.18
CA VAL A 13 -5.57 -8.50 -3.87
C VAL A 13 -6.34 -9.54 -4.67
N ALA A 14 -7.67 -9.43 -4.78
CA ALA A 14 -8.48 -10.38 -5.57
C ALA A 14 -8.10 -10.37 -7.06
N CYS A 15 -7.91 -9.17 -7.64
CA CYS A 15 -7.46 -9.02 -9.02
C CYS A 15 -6.05 -9.60 -9.22
N GLY A 16 -5.14 -9.33 -8.29
CA GLY A 16 -3.78 -9.85 -8.33
C GLY A 16 -3.72 -11.38 -8.29
N VAL A 17 -4.48 -12.00 -7.37
CA VAL A 17 -4.63 -13.46 -7.28
C VAL A 17 -5.22 -14.02 -8.57
N TYR A 18 -6.27 -13.41 -9.11
CA TYR A 18 -6.89 -13.84 -10.37
C TYR A 18 -5.89 -13.84 -11.54
N LEU A 19 -5.07 -12.79 -11.65
CA LEU A 19 -4.08 -12.67 -12.74
C LEU A 19 -2.91 -13.65 -12.60
N ILE A 20 -2.47 -13.94 -11.37
CA ILE A 20 -1.42 -14.96 -11.11
C ILE A 20 -1.91 -16.35 -11.55
N LEU A 21 -3.19 -16.67 -11.34
CA LEU A 21 -3.77 -17.96 -11.74
C LEU A 21 -3.91 -18.13 -13.26
N ARG A 22 -3.70 -17.08 -14.07
CA ARG A 22 -3.89 -17.12 -15.54
C ARG A 22 -2.75 -17.81 -16.30
N ALA A 23 -1.72 -18.32 -15.61
CA ALA A 23 -0.60 -19.13 -16.13
C ALA A 23 0.12 -18.56 -17.37
N ARG A 24 0.09 -17.23 -17.56
CA ARG A 24 0.88 -16.51 -18.57
C ARG A 24 1.81 -15.54 -17.86
N THR A 25 3.06 -15.45 -18.32
CA THR A 25 4.13 -14.67 -17.71
C THR A 25 3.73 -13.21 -17.49
N PHE A 26 3.15 -12.57 -18.51
CA PHE A 26 2.78 -11.15 -18.42
C PHE A 26 1.64 -10.88 -17.41
N PRO A 27 0.50 -11.58 -17.43
CA PRO A 27 -0.51 -11.49 -16.37
C PRO A 27 0.02 -11.78 -14.97
N VAL A 28 0.94 -12.75 -14.81
CA VAL A 28 1.53 -13.06 -13.50
C VAL A 28 2.30 -11.86 -12.96
N VAL A 29 3.13 -11.20 -13.78
CA VAL A 29 3.86 -9.98 -13.37
C VAL A 29 2.89 -8.88 -12.97
N LEU A 30 1.84 -8.63 -13.77
CA LEU A 30 0.80 -7.66 -13.41
C LEU A 30 0.03 -8.02 -12.14
N GLY A 31 -0.17 -9.32 -11.89
CA GLY A 31 -0.81 -9.80 -10.67
C GLY A 31 0.06 -9.56 -9.44
N LEU A 32 1.37 -9.80 -9.55
CA LEU A 32 2.34 -9.53 -8.49
C LEU A 32 2.45 -8.03 -8.17
N THR A 33 2.45 -7.17 -9.19
CA THR A 33 2.46 -5.71 -8.98
C THR A 33 1.18 -5.23 -8.30
N LEU A 34 0.01 -5.74 -8.70
CA LEU A 34 -1.26 -5.41 -8.04
C LEU A 34 -1.33 -5.83 -6.57
N ILE A 35 -0.82 -7.02 -6.23
CA ILE A 35 -0.69 -7.44 -4.83
C ILE A 35 0.25 -6.50 -4.07
N SER A 36 1.40 -6.16 -4.66
CA SER A 36 2.36 -5.23 -4.04
C SER A 36 1.70 -3.88 -3.73
N TYR A 37 0.95 -3.29 -4.67
CA TYR A 37 0.20 -2.06 -4.40
C TYR A 37 -0.85 -2.22 -3.29
N GLY A 38 -1.60 -3.34 -3.28
CA GLY A 38 -2.55 -3.64 -2.21
C GLY A 38 -1.90 -3.70 -0.83
N VAL A 39 -0.73 -4.35 -0.71
CA VAL A 39 0.03 -4.43 0.53
C VAL A 39 0.58 -3.07 0.96
N ASN A 40 1.08 -2.26 0.02
CA ASN A 40 1.54 -0.90 0.33
C ASN A 40 0.42 -0.03 0.90
N VAL A 41 -0.78 -0.09 0.32
CA VAL A 41 -1.96 0.63 0.83
C VAL A 41 -2.39 0.10 2.20
N PHE A 42 -2.33 -1.21 2.41
CA PHE A 42 -2.61 -1.83 3.72
C PHE A 42 -1.64 -1.36 4.81
N LEU A 43 -0.32 -1.37 4.52
CA LEU A 43 0.69 -0.89 5.46
C LEU A 43 0.49 0.59 5.78
N PHE A 44 0.19 1.41 4.77
CA PHE A 44 -0.13 2.82 4.98
C PHE A 44 -1.34 3.01 5.89
N ALA A 45 -2.43 2.27 5.67
CA ALA A 45 -3.65 2.35 6.47
C ALA A 45 -3.45 1.86 7.92
N ALA A 46 -2.52 0.94 8.17
CA ALA A 46 -2.20 0.43 9.52
C ALA A 46 -1.60 1.50 10.45
N GLY A 47 -1.08 2.62 9.89
CA GLY A 47 -0.56 3.76 10.64
C GLY A 47 -1.60 4.73 11.19
N GLY A 48 -2.88 4.45 10.99
CA GLY A 48 -3.97 5.35 11.34
C GLY A 48 -4.24 6.38 10.24
N LEU A 49 -5.49 6.45 9.80
CA LEU A 49 -5.96 7.37 8.76
C LEU A 49 -6.34 8.73 9.37
N VAL A 50 -5.37 9.40 10.03
CA VAL A 50 -5.60 10.70 10.66
C VAL A 50 -5.43 11.81 9.61
N ALA A 51 -6.56 12.40 9.20
CA ALA A 51 -6.56 13.58 8.34
C ALA A 51 -5.87 14.78 9.03
N ASP A 52 -5.23 15.65 8.23
CA ASP A 52 -4.56 16.88 8.70
C ASP A 52 -3.32 16.66 9.58
N SER A 53 -2.76 15.45 9.58
CA SER A 53 -1.55 15.11 10.31
C SER A 53 -0.40 14.83 9.34
N ALA A 54 0.66 15.63 9.42
CA ALA A 54 1.89 15.42 8.66
C ALA A 54 2.97 14.92 9.63
N PRO A 55 3.75 13.90 9.28
CA PRO A 55 4.89 13.47 10.10
C PRO A 55 6.07 14.46 10.07
N LEU A 56 5.96 15.54 9.29
CA LEU A 56 6.88 16.66 9.29
C LEU A 56 6.47 17.62 10.41
N ALA A 57 7.42 17.96 11.28
CA ALA A 57 7.26 18.97 12.31
C ALA A 57 7.11 20.37 11.70
N LEU A 58 5.90 20.68 11.24
CA LEU A 58 5.49 22.04 10.91
C LEU A 58 4.93 22.71 12.17
N PRO A 59 5.22 24.00 12.40
CA PRO A 59 4.74 24.72 13.58
C PRO A 59 3.20 24.76 13.74
N GLU A 60 2.44 24.44 12.69
CA GLU A 60 0.96 24.38 12.70
C GLU A 60 0.38 22.98 12.99
N VAL A 61 1.19 21.92 13.06
CA VAL A 61 0.71 20.54 13.18
C VAL A 61 0.82 20.02 14.61
N THR A 62 -0.30 19.84 15.29
CA THR A 62 -0.37 19.38 16.69
C THR A 62 -0.39 17.85 16.84
N VAL A 63 -0.73 17.13 15.76
CA VAL A 63 -0.81 15.66 15.73
C VAL A 63 0.17 15.13 14.70
N HIS A 64 1.15 14.35 15.16
CA HIS A 64 2.10 13.68 14.28
C HIS A 64 1.69 12.20 14.15
N PRO A 65 1.40 11.71 12.95
CA PRO A 65 1.09 10.30 12.74
C PRO A 65 2.37 9.46 12.89
N ASP A 66 2.20 8.17 13.19
CA ASP A 66 3.34 7.25 13.33
C ASP A 66 4.18 7.23 12.05
N PRO A 67 5.49 7.51 12.10
CA PRO A 67 6.34 7.54 10.91
C PRO A 67 6.75 6.14 10.44
N LEU A 68 6.57 5.11 11.28
CA LEU A 68 6.98 3.74 10.99
C LEU A 68 6.33 3.19 9.72
N PRO A 69 5.01 3.30 9.50
CA PRO A 69 4.35 2.74 8.33
C PRO A 69 4.79 3.42 7.03
N GLN A 70 5.12 4.72 7.07
CA GLN A 70 5.66 5.42 5.90
C GLN A 70 7.05 4.91 5.50
N ALA A 71 7.95 4.73 6.47
CA ALA A 71 9.28 4.17 6.21
C ALA A 71 9.21 2.73 5.67
N LEU A 72 8.28 1.92 6.20
CA LEU A 72 8.03 0.56 5.72
C LEU A 72 7.52 0.54 4.27
N VAL A 73 6.56 1.42 3.93
CA VAL A 73 6.02 1.52 2.57
C VAL A 73 7.10 1.96 1.58
N LEU A 74 7.91 2.96 1.91
CA LEU A 74 9.00 3.42 1.04
C LEU A 74 10.01 2.31 0.74
N THR A 75 10.33 1.50 1.76
CA THR A 75 11.21 0.33 1.61
C THR A 75 10.57 -0.73 0.72
N ALA A 76 9.29 -1.05 0.95
CA ALA A 76 8.54 -2.03 0.17
C ALA A 76 8.42 -1.62 -1.31
N ILE A 77 8.25 -0.32 -1.61
CA ILE A 77 8.20 0.20 -2.97
C ILE A 77 9.53 -0.04 -3.71
N VAL A 78 10.67 0.25 -3.07
CA VAL A 78 11.99 0.07 -3.69
C VAL A 78 12.29 -1.40 -3.96
N ILE A 79 11.93 -2.29 -3.03
CA ILE A 79 12.06 -3.75 -3.22
C ILE A 79 11.16 -4.21 -4.37
N GLY A 80 9.90 -3.76 -4.40
CA GLY A 80 8.97 -4.05 -5.48
C GLY A 80 9.54 -3.66 -6.84
N PHE A 81 10.01 -2.42 -6.97
CA PHE A 81 10.64 -1.91 -8.20
C PHE A 81 11.84 -2.74 -8.67
N GLY A 82 12.65 -3.28 -7.76
CA GLY A 82 13.80 -4.11 -8.11
C GLY A 82 13.42 -5.53 -8.57
N MET A 83 12.27 -6.05 -8.14
CA MET A 83 11.85 -7.44 -8.34
C MET A 83 10.87 -7.65 -9.50
N THR A 84 10.08 -6.63 -9.85
CA THR A 84 9.10 -6.65 -10.95
C THR A 84 9.58 -5.87 -12.15
#